data_AF-A0A5K0WGI2-F1
#
_entry.id   AF-A0A5K0WGI2-F1
#
_cell.length_a   1.000
_cell.length_b   1.000
_cell.length_c   1.000
_cell.angle_alpha   90.00
_cell.angle_beta   90.00
_cell.angle_gamma   90.00
#
_symmetry.space_group_name_H-M   'P 1'
#
loop_
_entity.id
_entity.type
_entity.pdbx_description
1 polymer ?
#
loop_
_entity_poly.entity_id
_entity_poly.type
_entity_poly.pdbx_seq_one_letter_code
_entity_poly.pdbx_strand_id
1 'polypeptide(L)'
;YESQEEAVNAILSGQVVAGDVVVIRYEGPKGGPGMQEMLYPTTYLKSMNLDKKCALITDGRFSGGTSGLSIGHISPEAANKGTIALVKNGDNIQINIYEKKYISISQNKN
;
A
#
# COMPACT_ATOMS: atom_id res chain seq x y z
N TYR A 1 -4.91 -5.65 1.20
CA TYR A 1 -6.11 -5.14 1.87
C TYR A 1 -6.97 -4.41 0.87
N GLU A 2 -8.29 -4.53 0.99
CA GLU A 2 -9.27 -3.97 0.05
C GLU A 2 -9.91 -2.66 0.55
N SER A 3 -9.54 -2.21 1.75
CA SER A 3 -9.83 -0.86 2.23
C SER A 3 -8.79 -0.37 3.24
N GLN A 4 -8.83 0.93 3.56
CA GLN A 4 -8.08 1.52 4.66
C GLN A 4 -8.35 0.82 5.99
N GLU A 5 -9.62 0.53 6.32
CA GLU A 5 -10.03 -0.08 7.58
C GLU A 5 -9.42 -1.48 7.76
N GLU A 6 -9.41 -2.29 6.70
CA GLU A 6 -8.77 -3.60 6.73
C GLU A 6 -7.27 -3.49 6.99
N ALA A 7 -6.59 -2.55 6.33
CA ALA A 7 -5.16 -2.34 6.52
C ALA A 7 -4.85 -1.88 7.95
N VAL A 8 -5.64 -0.94 8.48
CA VAL A 8 -5.54 -0.47 9.88
C VAL A 8 -5.69 -1.63 10.86
N ASN A 9 -6.71 -2.47 10.68
CA ASN A 9 -6.95 -3.62 11.55
C ASN A 9 -5.79 -4.62 11.51
N ALA A 10 -5.23 -4.88 10.34
CA ALA A 10 -4.08 -5.78 10.20
C ALA A 10 -2.80 -5.22 10.84
N ILE A 11 -2.57 -3.91 10.74
CA ILE A 11 -1.44 -3.24 11.40
C ILE A 11 -1.58 -3.33 12.93
N LEU A 12 -2.74 -2.96 13.47
CA LEU A 12 -2.96 -2.90 14.92
C LEU A 12 -3.05 -4.29 15.57
N SER A 13 -3.48 -5.31 14.84
CA SER A 13 -3.49 -6.71 15.31
C SER A 13 -2.14 -7.40 15.22
N GLY A 14 -1.11 -6.74 14.68
CA GLY A 14 0.23 -7.31 14.54
C GLY A 14 0.38 -8.31 13.41
N GLN A 15 -0.56 -8.36 12.46
CA GLN A 15 -0.42 -9.18 11.25
C GLN A 15 0.64 -8.62 10.30
N VAL A 16 0.78 -7.28 10.26
CA VAL A 16 1.86 -6.61 9.51
C VAL A 16 3.14 -6.64 10.34
N VAL A 17 4.22 -7.10 9.73
CA VAL A 17 5.54 -7.25 10.37
C VAL A 17 6.64 -6.58 9.55
N ALA A 18 7.81 -6.41 10.17
CA ALA A 18 8.96 -5.80 9.51
C ALA A 18 9.34 -6.54 8.22
N GLY A 19 9.55 -5.77 7.14
CA GLY A 19 9.82 -6.31 5.80
C GLY A 19 8.59 -6.34 4.89
N ASP A 20 7.38 -6.23 5.44
CA ASP A 20 6.16 -6.26 4.63
C ASP A 20 5.98 -5.02 3.74
N VAL A 21 5.37 -5.25 2.57
CA VAL A 21 4.78 -4.20 1.74
C VAL A 21 3.28 -4.27 1.87
N VAL A 22 2.70 -3.29 2.56
CA VAL A 22 1.26 -3.19 2.80
C VAL A 22 0.59 -2.58 1.57
N VAL A 23 -0.19 -3.40 0.86
CA VAL A 23 -0.94 -2.99 -0.33
C VAL A 23 -2.39 -2.69 0.05
N ILE A 24 -2.82 -1.45 -0.15
CA ILE A 24 -4.20 -0.99 0.08
C ILE A 24 -4.78 -0.62 -1.28
N ARG A 25 -5.70 -1.43 -1.79
CA ARG A 25 -6.26 -1.28 -3.14
C ARG A 25 -7.76 -1.01 -3.10
N TYR A 26 -8.32 -0.58 -4.22
CA TYR A 26 -9.70 -0.12 -4.33
C TYR A 26 -9.98 1.19 -3.58
N GLU A 27 -8.94 1.99 -3.35
CA GLU A 27 -9.05 3.34 -2.75
C GLU A 27 -8.88 4.44 -3.82
N GLY A 28 -8.80 4.04 -5.10
CA GLY A 28 -8.69 4.94 -6.24
C GLY A 28 -9.98 5.73 -6.55
N PRO A 29 -9.96 6.59 -7.59
CA PRO A 29 -11.10 7.45 -7.95
C PRO A 29 -12.42 6.71 -8.14
N LYS A 30 -12.39 5.49 -8.67
CA LYS A 30 -13.58 4.67 -8.89
C LYS A 30 -13.81 3.65 -7.78
N GLY A 31 -12.74 3.03 -7.25
CA GLY A 31 -12.84 2.03 -6.19
C GLY A 31 -13.36 2.59 -4.88
N GLY A 32 -12.74 3.67 -4.39
CA GLY A 32 -13.00 4.29 -3.07
C GLY A 32 -14.23 5.20 -3.03
N PRO A 33 -14.89 5.42 -4.17
CA PRO A 33 -15.01 6.70 -4.90
C PRO A 33 -14.25 7.94 -4.39
N GLY A 34 -13.78 8.76 -5.33
CA GLY A 34 -13.25 10.11 -5.03
C GLY A 34 -11.81 10.12 -4.47
N MET A 35 -11.14 8.97 -4.44
CA MET A 35 -9.74 8.82 -4.11
C MET A 35 -9.38 9.40 -2.74
N GLN A 36 -10.08 8.96 -1.69
CA GLN A 36 -10.02 9.57 -0.35
C GLN A 36 -8.59 9.63 0.24
N GLU A 37 -8.35 10.62 1.09
CA GLU A 37 -7.07 10.78 1.76
C GLU A 37 -6.94 9.86 2.96
N MET A 38 -5.94 8.99 2.93
CA MET A 38 -5.64 8.07 4.02
C MET A 38 -4.56 8.63 4.95
N LEU A 39 -4.90 8.75 6.23
CA LEU A 39 -3.98 9.16 7.31
C LEU A 39 -3.69 8.02 8.29
N TYR A 40 -4.64 7.11 8.49
CA TYR A 40 -4.56 6.14 9.58
C TYR A 40 -3.52 5.04 9.35
N PRO A 41 -3.40 4.42 8.15
CA PRO A 41 -2.40 3.37 7.93
C PRO A 41 -0.97 3.85 8.21
N THR A 42 -0.63 5.07 7.78
CA THR A 42 0.70 5.65 7.95
C THR A 42 0.97 5.97 9.42
N THR A 43 -0.02 6.53 10.11
CA THR A 43 0.03 6.85 11.54
C THR A 43 0.22 5.59 12.39
N TYR A 44 -0.53 4.52 12.10
CA TYR A 44 -0.45 3.29 12.89
C TYR A 44 0.78 2.45 12.55
N LEU A 45 1.29 2.48 11.32
CA LEU A 45 2.60 1.89 11.02
C LEU A 45 3.68 2.50 11.91
N LYS A 46 3.64 3.83 12.06
CA LYS A 46 4.57 4.57 12.93
C LYS A 46 4.39 4.23 14.40
N SER A 47 3.16 4.15 14.91
CA SER A 47 2.94 3.78 16.33
C SER A 47 3.42 2.36 16.65
N MET A 48 3.40 1.47 15.65
CA MET A 48 3.93 0.11 15.76
C MET A 48 5.46 0.02 15.53
N ASN A 49 6.15 1.16 15.31
CA ASN A 49 7.58 1.24 14.99
C ASN A 49 7.97 0.46 13.71
N LEU A 50 7.06 0.45 12.73
CA LEU A 50 7.20 -0.23 11.44
C LEU A 50 7.38 0.74 10.26
N ASP A 51 7.24 2.05 10.47
CA ASP A 51 7.37 3.10 9.44
C ASP A 51 8.68 3.05 8.64
N LYS A 52 9.79 2.65 9.27
CA LYS A 52 11.10 2.50 8.60
C LYS A 52 11.39 1.08 8.09
N LYS A 53 10.51 0.12 8.37
CA LYS A 53 10.74 -1.31 8.12
C LYS A 53 9.76 -1.90 7.12
N CYS A 54 8.65 -1.21 6.87
CA CYS A 54 7.61 -1.60 5.93
C CYS A 54 7.41 -0.50 4.90
N ALA A 55 6.80 -0.86 3.77
CA ALA A 55 6.32 0.10 2.79
C ALA A 55 4.80 0.09 2.73
N LEU A 56 4.20 1.22 2.37
CA LEU A 56 2.78 1.36 2.08
C LEU A 56 2.60 1.71 0.61
N ILE A 57 1.72 1.00 -0.09
CA ILE A 57 1.38 1.31 -1.46
C ILE A 57 -0.14 1.31 -1.68
N THR A 58 -0.63 2.22 -2.52
CA THR A 58 -2.07 2.33 -2.81
C THR A 58 -2.38 2.95 -4.17
N ASP A 59 -3.54 2.60 -4.72
CA ASP A 59 -4.19 3.29 -5.83
C ASP A 59 -4.99 4.54 -5.40
N GLY A 60 -5.17 4.74 -4.08
CA GLY A 60 -5.69 5.97 -3.47
C GLY A 60 -4.60 7.01 -3.19
N ARG A 61 -4.81 7.89 -2.19
CA ARG A 61 -3.83 8.90 -1.78
C ARG A 61 -3.51 8.83 -0.29
N PHE A 62 -2.26 9.07 0.07
CA PHE A 62 -1.83 9.25 1.46
C PHE A 62 -1.73 10.73 1.81
N SER A 63 -1.90 11.07 3.08
CA SER A 63 -1.81 12.45 3.54
C SER A 63 -0.38 12.98 3.60
N GLY A 64 -0.21 14.31 3.56
CA GLY A 64 1.09 14.98 3.63
C GLY A 64 1.87 14.76 4.95
N GLY A 65 1.21 14.25 6.00
CA GLY A 65 1.82 13.91 7.29
C GLY A 65 2.49 12.53 7.33
N THR A 66 2.63 11.87 6.19
CA THR A 66 3.07 10.48 6.08
C THR A 66 4.54 10.29 6.41
N SER A 67 4.85 9.26 7.20
CA SER A 67 6.20 8.79 7.51
C SER A 67 6.54 7.51 6.75
N GLY A 68 7.82 7.23 6.56
CA GLY A 68 8.28 6.01 5.91
C GLY A 68 8.10 6.01 4.39
N LEU A 69 8.23 4.85 3.78
CA LEU A 69 8.07 4.68 2.33
C LEU A 69 6.59 4.47 2.00
N SER A 70 5.91 5.53 1.58
CA SER A 70 4.49 5.49 1.23
C SER A 70 4.24 6.02 -0.17
N ILE A 71 3.64 5.19 -1.03
CA ILE A 71 3.44 5.49 -2.44
C ILE A 71 1.95 5.42 -2.76
N GLY A 72 1.37 6.57 -3.06
CA GLY A 72 -0.01 6.66 -3.56
C GLY A 72 -0.08 6.74 -5.08
N HIS A 73 -1.31 6.88 -5.58
CA HIS A 73 -1.62 7.16 -6.98
C HIS A 73 -1.14 6.08 -7.95
N ILE A 74 -1.06 4.83 -7.50
CA ILE A 74 -0.76 3.71 -8.38
C ILE A 74 -1.86 3.61 -9.44
N SER A 75 -1.44 3.61 -10.70
CA SER A 75 -2.32 3.62 -11.86
C SER A 75 -1.87 2.57 -12.89
N PRO A 76 -2.80 1.87 -13.57
CA PRO A 76 -4.26 1.94 -13.38
C PRO A 76 -4.72 1.44 -11.99
N GLU A 77 -5.81 2.01 -11.46
CA GLU A 77 -6.36 1.59 -10.17
C GLU A 77 -6.91 0.15 -10.21
N ALA A 78 -7.13 -0.45 -9.04
CA ALA A 78 -7.62 -1.82 -8.95
C ALA A 78 -9.03 -1.99 -9.55
N ALA A 79 -9.91 -1.01 -9.36
CA ALA A 79 -11.27 -0.99 -9.94
C ALA A 79 -11.27 -0.91 -11.48
N ASN A 80 -10.13 -0.57 -12.09
CA ASN A 80 -9.90 -0.60 -13.53
C ASN A 80 -8.96 -1.73 -13.97
N LYS A 81 -8.82 -2.76 -13.12
CA LYS A 81 -8.02 -3.98 -13.39
C LYS A 81 -6.54 -3.69 -13.63
N GLY A 82 -5.99 -2.63 -13.02
CA GLY A 82 -4.55 -2.38 -13.05
C GLY A 82 -3.76 -3.43 -12.28
N THR A 83 -2.44 -3.43 -12.45
CA THR A 83 -1.54 -4.46 -11.89
C THR A 83 -1.69 -4.63 -10.37
N ILE A 84 -2.00 -3.55 -9.64
CA ILE A 84 -2.24 -3.60 -8.19
C ILE A 84 -3.44 -4.51 -7.79
N ALA A 85 -4.42 -4.70 -8.67
CA ALA A 85 -5.52 -5.65 -8.46
C ALA A 85 -5.06 -7.12 -8.47
N LEU A 86 -3.93 -7.40 -9.12
CA LEU A 86 -3.41 -8.77 -9.30
C LEU A 86 -2.49 -9.21 -8.17
N VAL A 87 -2.09 -8.29 -7.29
CA VAL A 87 -1.22 -8.58 -6.15
C VAL A 87 -1.90 -9.55 -5.19
N LYS A 88 -1.13 -10.53 -4.72
CA LYS A 88 -1.52 -11.49 -3.70
C LYS A 88 -0.52 -11.47 -2.54
N ASN A 89 -0.98 -11.91 -1.37
CA ASN A 89 -0.09 -12.08 -0.22
C ASN A 89 1.04 -13.06 -0.58
N GLY A 90 2.28 -12.70 -0.25
CA GLY A 90 3.48 -13.47 -0.58
C GLY A 90 4.16 -13.10 -1.90
N ASP A 91 3.57 -12.20 -2.71
CA ASP A 91 4.24 -11.64 -3.87
C ASP A 91 5.41 -10.75 -3.44
N ASN A 92 6.52 -10.81 -4.19
CA ASN A 92 7.67 -9.95 -3.97
C ASN A 92 7.46 -8.62 -4.70
N ILE A 93 7.48 -7.52 -3.95
CA ILE A 93 7.35 -6.16 -4.47
C ILE A 93 8.67 -5.44 -4.28
N GLN A 94 9.28 -5.03 -5.39
CA GLN A 94 10.52 -4.27 -5.39
C GLN A 94 10.23 -2.80 -5.71
N ILE A 95 10.72 -1.92 -4.85
CA ILE A 95 10.58 -0.47 -4.99
C ILE A 95 11.98 0.11 -5.23
N ASN A 96 12.24 0.58 -6.45
CA ASN A 96 13.48 1.29 -6.80
C ASN A 96 13.21 2.79 -6.94
N ILE A 97 13.68 3.57 -5.96
CA ILE A 97 13.49 5.03 -5.94
C ILE A 97 14.52 5.80 -6.77
N TYR A 98 15.66 5.20 -7.11
CA TYR A 98 16.75 5.89 -7.81
C TYR A 98 16.47 6.01 -9.31
N GLU A 99 15.88 4.98 -9.89
CA GLU A 99 15.54 4.97 -11.32
C GLU A 99 14.23 5.71 -11.64
N LYS A 100 13.46 6.11 -10.61
CA LYS A 100 12.23 6.93 -10.66
C LYS A 100 11.17 6.48 -11.68
N LYS A 101 11.19 5.21 -12.08
CA LYS A 101 10.46 4.77 -13.27
C LYS A 101 9.26 3.87 -12.96
N TYR A 102 9.42 2.80 -12.19
CA TYR A 102 8.34 1.82 -11.96
C TYR A 102 8.46 1.11 -10.60
N ILE A 103 7.33 0.65 -10.04
CA ILE A 103 7.29 -0.38 -9.00
C ILE A 103 7.19 -1.73 -9.73
N SER A 104 8.11 -2.65 -9.48
CA SER A 104 8.04 -4.00 -10.04
C SER A 104 7.39 -4.96 -9.04
N ILE A 105 6.33 -5.61 -9.48
CA ILE A 105 5.66 -6.68 -8.75
C ILE A 105 6.04 -7.98 -9.46
N SER A 106 6.78 -8.84 -8.77
CA SER A 106 7.07 -10.19 -9.24
C SER A 106 6.21 -11.18 -8.46
N GLN A 107 5.35 -11.91 -9.17
CA GLN A 107 4.59 -12.98 -8.53
C GLN A 107 5.51 -14.12 -8.17
N ASN A 108 5.42 -14.58 -6.92
CA ASN A 108 6.08 -15.83 -6.55
C ASN A 108 5.34 -16.97 -7.25
N LYS A 109 5.98 -17.55 -8.28
CA LYS A 109 5.55 -18.82 -8.86
C LYS A 109 5.90 -19.92 -7.85
N ASN A 110 4.97 -20.21 -6.95
CA ASN A 110 4.93 -21.51 -6.31
C ASN A 110 4.45 -22.55 -7.32
#